data_AF-B7PF87-F1
#
_entry.id   AF-B7PF87-F1
#
_cell.length_a   1.000
_cell.length_b   1.000
_cell.length_c   1.000
_cell.angle_alpha   90.00
_cell.angle_beta   90.00
_cell.angle_gamma   90.00
#
_symmetry.space_group_name_H-M   'P 1'
#
loop_
_entity.id
_entity.type
_entity.pdbx_description
1 polymer ?
#
loop_
_entity_poly.entity_id
_entity_poly.type
_entity_poly.pdbx_seq_one_letter_code
_entity_poly.pdbx_strand_id
1 'polypeptide(L)'
;MLRGFQLQSKFCRVSGCLFLPGLLTNPLETVSVTWKSWYSFYSALCFLFFVGYESNLITRYVLKIDGSDHLFSQSLIVLMHVVVVLKSVVNYISMITGSRSILDFLRESALFEEAIDFPSCKCCIPKEYFRADVKRILLFVVFFLVYCVGTHFQLNDVFGSEKPWSAQYVMYRVCGMLTGILFFTYDSLHFVSVKVCSKVLGEYIKTQLKVIETCVSHSPGGSLEQAAKDVEAVRMRLCIIRNLKTTLNDVWNRSIVTSCACQILVLCIAIFTVCTGGLARQDLWMALAYSLYTVYETVDLANVSQSMANNITGSVITYSVILVQTSQEFDTNTNVDGANGTRPGSVPGS
;
A
#
# COMPACT_ATOMS: atom_id res chain seq x y z
N MET A 1 -0.28 -12.04 8.54
CA MET A 1 -0.34 -11.25 7.26
C MET A 1 -1.26 -11.78 6.14
N LEU A 2 -1.15 -13.04 5.71
CA LEU A 2 -1.73 -13.55 4.44
C LEU A 2 -3.26 -13.48 4.32
N ARG A 3 -4.00 -13.55 5.43
CA ARG A 3 -5.48 -13.53 5.43
C ARG A 3 -6.07 -12.20 4.95
N GLY A 4 -5.51 -11.08 5.39
CA GLY A 4 -5.91 -9.75 4.89
C GLY A 4 -5.62 -9.55 3.41
N PHE A 5 -4.73 -10.38 2.85
CA PHE A 5 -4.37 -10.36 1.43
C PHE A 5 -5.20 -11.36 0.59
N GLN A 6 -6.05 -12.22 1.19
CA GLN A 6 -6.66 -13.35 0.48
C GLN A 6 -7.64 -12.94 -0.62
N LEU A 7 -8.63 -12.10 -0.31
CA LEU A 7 -9.62 -11.67 -1.29
C LEU A 7 -8.96 -10.88 -2.43
N GLN A 8 -8.04 -10.01 -2.04
CA GLN A 8 -7.37 -9.07 -2.95
C GLN A 8 -6.37 -9.78 -3.85
N SER A 9 -5.62 -10.75 -3.34
CA SER A 9 -4.72 -11.59 -4.15
C SER A 9 -5.48 -12.46 -5.14
N LYS A 10 -6.65 -13.01 -4.79
CA LYS A 10 -7.53 -13.69 -5.75
C LYS A 10 -7.96 -12.75 -6.87
N PHE A 11 -8.42 -11.55 -6.51
CA PHE A 11 -8.87 -10.54 -7.48
C PHE A 11 -7.73 -10.07 -8.40
N CYS A 12 -6.55 -9.80 -7.84
CA CYS A 12 -5.35 -9.45 -8.60
C CYS A 12 -4.89 -10.61 -9.51
N ARG A 13 -5.05 -11.86 -9.06
CA ARG A 13 -4.71 -13.02 -9.88
C ARG A 13 -5.68 -13.19 -11.05
N VAL A 14 -6.98 -13.05 -10.83
CA VAL A 14 -7.98 -13.10 -11.91
C VAL A 14 -7.75 -11.96 -12.90
N SER A 15 -7.37 -10.77 -12.44
CA SER A 15 -7.09 -9.62 -13.30
C SER A 15 -5.70 -9.64 -13.95
N GLY A 16 -4.92 -10.71 -13.74
CA GLY A 16 -3.61 -10.86 -14.37
C GLY A 16 -2.59 -9.85 -13.87
N CYS A 17 -2.44 -9.65 -12.57
CA CYS A 17 -1.37 -8.81 -12.00
C CYS A 17 -0.60 -9.43 -10.84
N LEU A 18 -0.99 -10.62 -10.34
CA LEU A 18 -0.25 -11.31 -9.27
C LEU A 18 0.59 -12.49 -9.80
N PHE A 19 1.92 -12.39 -9.77
CA PHE A 19 2.87 -13.39 -10.30
C PHE A 19 3.31 -14.46 -9.27
N LEU A 20 2.57 -14.61 -8.17
CA LEU A 20 2.85 -15.53 -7.08
C LEU A 20 1.83 -16.68 -7.07
N PRO A 21 2.02 -17.73 -7.89
CA PRO A 21 1.12 -18.87 -7.92
C PRO A 21 1.13 -19.59 -6.56
N GLY A 22 -0.06 -19.93 -6.07
CA GLY A 22 -0.20 -20.76 -4.88
C GLY A 22 0.03 -20.01 -3.56
N LEU A 23 0.15 -18.68 -3.57
CA LEU A 23 0.31 -17.86 -2.36
C LEU A 23 -0.76 -18.13 -1.28
N LEU A 24 -1.94 -18.62 -1.69
CA LEU A 24 -3.08 -18.89 -0.82
C LEU A 24 -3.29 -20.37 -0.50
N THR A 25 -2.63 -21.27 -1.23
CA THR A 25 -2.89 -22.72 -1.20
C THR A 25 -1.68 -23.50 -0.71
N ASN A 26 -0.48 -22.98 -0.93
CA ASN A 26 0.78 -23.66 -0.65
C ASN A 26 1.51 -22.97 0.50
N PRO A 27 2.34 -23.69 1.28
CA PRO A 27 3.23 -23.08 2.25
C PRO A 27 4.21 -22.12 1.55
N LEU A 28 4.52 -20.98 2.20
CA LEU A 28 5.28 -19.87 1.59
C LEU A 28 6.68 -20.27 1.10
N GLU A 29 7.28 -21.29 1.71
CA GLU A 29 8.57 -21.85 1.32
C GLU A 29 8.55 -22.41 -0.11
N THR A 30 7.41 -22.99 -0.52
CA THR A 30 7.24 -23.63 -1.84
C THR A 30 6.78 -22.67 -2.93
N VAL A 31 6.29 -21.49 -2.55
CA VAL A 31 5.82 -20.47 -3.50
C VAL A 31 7.04 -19.85 -4.18
N SER A 32 7.05 -19.79 -5.51
CA SER A 32 8.10 -19.14 -6.28
C SER A 32 7.50 -18.25 -7.36
N VAL A 33 8.25 -17.22 -7.78
CA VAL A 33 7.84 -16.34 -8.88
C VAL A 33 8.04 -17.08 -10.20
N THR A 34 6.95 -17.46 -10.86
CA THR A 34 7.00 -18.16 -12.16
C THR A 34 6.76 -17.19 -13.31
N TRP A 35 7.84 -16.75 -13.94
CA TRP A 35 7.79 -15.89 -15.13
C TRP A 35 7.45 -16.66 -16.42
N LYS A 36 7.85 -17.93 -16.50
CA LYS A 36 7.64 -18.82 -17.66
C LYS A 36 6.42 -19.70 -17.46
N SER A 37 5.24 -19.10 -17.37
CA SER A 37 3.97 -19.78 -17.11
C SER A 37 2.90 -19.31 -18.09
N TRP A 38 1.92 -20.17 -18.38
CA TRP A 38 0.68 -19.79 -19.07
C TRP A 38 -0.01 -18.59 -18.42
N TYR A 39 0.16 -18.44 -17.11
CA TYR A 39 -0.36 -17.29 -16.38
C TYR A 39 0.32 -15.98 -16.79
N SER A 40 1.62 -15.96 -17.04
CA SER A 40 2.32 -14.75 -17.51
C SER A 40 1.83 -14.32 -18.88
N PHE A 41 1.51 -15.29 -19.75
CA PHE A 41 0.90 -15.02 -21.04
C PHE A 41 -0.51 -14.44 -20.89
N TYR A 42 -1.35 -15.04 -20.04
CA TYR A 42 -2.67 -14.49 -19.69
C TYR A 42 -2.60 -13.06 -19.13
N SER A 43 -1.67 -12.82 -18.20
CA SER A 43 -1.39 -11.51 -17.59
C SER A 43 -1.02 -10.48 -18.65
N ALA A 44 -0.12 -10.83 -19.58
CA ALA A 44 0.25 -9.98 -20.69
C ALA A 44 -0.93 -9.68 -21.62
N LEU A 45 -1.76 -10.68 -21.93
CA LEU A 45 -2.97 -10.47 -22.75
C LEU A 45 -3.99 -9.54 -22.07
N CYS A 46 -4.23 -9.69 -20.77
CA CYS A 46 -5.12 -8.80 -20.03
C CYS A 46 -4.62 -7.35 -20.06
N PHE A 47 -3.32 -7.17 -19.82
CA PHE A 47 -2.71 -5.85 -19.83
C PHE A 47 -2.69 -5.22 -21.23
N LEU A 48 -2.35 -5.99 -22.26
CA LEU A 48 -2.40 -5.53 -23.66
C LEU A 48 -3.83 -5.20 -24.11
N PHE A 49 -4.82 -5.97 -23.66
CA PHE A 49 -6.22 -5.67 -23.91
C PHE A 49 -6.62 -4.33 -23.26
N PHE A 50 -6.27 -4.12 -21.99
CA PHE A 50 -6.50 -2.86 -21.28
C PHE A 50 -5.86 -1.66 -22.01
N VAL A 51 -4.55 -1.74 -22.27
CA VAL A 51 -3.81 -0.65 -22.94
C VAL A 51 -4.32 -0.43 -24.37
N GLY A 52 -4.61 -1.49 -25.11
CA GLY A 52 -5.14 -1.41 -26.46
C GLY A 52 -6.53 -0.75 -26.52
N TYR A 53 -7.41 -1.09 -25.59
CA TYR A 53 -8.74 -0.48 -25.48
C TYR A 53 -8.65 1.02 -25.14
N GLU A 54 -7.89 1.38 -24.11
CA GLU A 54 -7.72 2.79 -23.72
C GLU A 54 -7.00 3.60 -24.80
N SER A 55 -5.99 3.02 -25.47
CA SER A 55 -5.30 3.67 -26.59
C SER A 55 -6.26 3.91 -27.76
N ASN A 56 -7.15 2.95 -28.05
CA ASN A 56 -8.17 3.13 -29.09
C ASN A 56 -9.14 4.26 -28.75
N LEU A 57 -9.56 4.39 -27.49
CA LEU A 57 -10.37 5.51 -27.03
C LEU A 57 -9.62 6.84 -27.19
N ILE A 58 -8.38 6.92 -26.72
CA ILE A 58 -7.52 8.10 -26.86
C ILE A 58 -7.40 8.52 -28.32
N THR A 59 -7.08 7.59 -29.23
CA THR A 59 -6.96 7.90 -30.67
C THR A 59 -8.26 8.45 -31.24
N ARG A 60 -9.42 7.87 -30.89
CA ARG A 60 -10.72 8.36 -31.35
C ARG A 60 -11.03 9.76 -30.82
N TYR A 61 -10.65 10.05 -29.57
CA TYR A 61 -10.77 11.39 -29.00
C TYR A 61 -9.89 12.40 -29.73
N VAL A 62 -8.61 12.07 -29.97
CA VAL A 62 -7.68 12.94 -30.69
C VAL A 62 -8.20 13.27 -32.09
N LEU A 63 -8.74 12.28 -32.81
CA LEU A 63 -9.34 12.50 -34.14
C LEU A 63 -10.58 13.42 -34.10
N LYS A 64 -11.32 13.45 -32.98
CA LYS A 64 -12.47 14.36 -32.78
C LYS A 64 -12.05 15.81 -32.48
N ILE A 65 -10.79 16.03 -32.06
CA ILE A 65 -10.25 17.36 -31.71
C ILE A 65 -9.95 18.20 -32.95
N ASP A 66 -9.59 17.56 -34.06
CA ASP A 66 -9.10 18.19 -35.30
C ASP A 66 -10.15 19.05 -36.05
N GLY A 67 -11.29 19.38 -35.41
CA GLY A 67 -12.36 20.20 -35.98
C GLY A 67 -13.19 20.98 -34.96
N SER A 68 -12.65 21.26 -33.77
CA SER A 68 -13.39 21.93 -32.67
C SER A 68 -12.75 23.25 -32.23
N ASP A 69 -13.57 24.26 -31.94
CA ASP A 69 -13.12 25.57 -31.42
C ASP A 69 -12.58 25.51 -29.97
N HIS A 70 -12.72 24.37 -29.28
CA HIS A 70 -12.31 24.17 -27.88
C HIS A 70 -11.08 23.24 -27.72
N LEU A 71 -10.05 23.45 -28.53
CA LEU A 71 -8.83 22.62 -28.57
C LEU A 71 -8.17 22.42 -27.20
N PHE A 72 -8.06 23.48 -26.39
CA PHE A 72 -7.42 23.39 -25.08
C PHE A 72 -8.16 22.44 -24.14
N SER A 73 -9.48 22.62 -23.96
CA SER A 73 -10.28 21.80 -23.05
C SER A 73 -10.31 20.34 -23.49
N GLN A 74 -10.44 20.07 -24.79
CA GLN A 74 -10.42 18.69 -25.29
C GLN A 74 -9.03 18.04 -25.13
N SER A 75 -7.95 18.80 -25.27
CA SER A 75 -6.59 18.30 -24.99
C SER A 75 -6.40 17.88 -23.53
N LEU A 76 -7.09 18.53 -22.58
CA LEU A 76 -7.06 18.17 -21.17
C LEU A 76 -7.74 16.82 -20.88
N ILE A 77 -8.80 16.47 -21.60
CA ILE A 77 -9.42 15.13 -21.49
C ILE A 77 -8.44 14.06 -21.96
N VAL A 78 -7.81 14.28 -23.13
CA VAL A 78 -6.80 13.34 -23.65
C VAL A 78 -5.66 13.20 -22.66
N LEU A 79 -5.16 14.32 -22.11
CA LEU A 79 -4.12 14.32 -21.10
C LEU A 79 -4.53 13.52 -19.86
N MET A 80 -5.77 13.68 -19.38
CA MET A 80 -6.29 12.91 -18.25
C MET A 80 -6.24 11.40 -18.54
N HIS A 81 -6.73 10.94 -19.70
CA HIS A 81 -6.66 9.52 -20.07
C HIS A 81 -5.22 9.03 -20.16
N VAL A 82 -4.31 9.78 -20.79
CA VAL A 82 -2.89 9.42 -20.90
C VAL A 82 -2.25 9.27 -19.51
N VAL A 83 -2.49 10.23 -18.61
CA VAL A 83 -1.97 10.22 -17.24
C VAL A 83 -2.47 9.00 -16.45
N VAL A 84 -3.75 8.66 -16.62
CA VAL A 84 -4.40 7.52 -15.96
C VAL A 84 -3.87 6.17 -16.48
N VAL A 85 -3.66 6.04 -17.80
CA VAL A 85 -3.04 4.87 -18.41
C VAL A 85 -1.58 4.74 -17.96
N LEU A 86 -0.81 5.84 -17.97
CA LEU A 86 0.59 5.86 -17.52
C LEU A 86 0.73 5.37 -16.08
N LYS A 87 -0.16 5.82 -15.18
CA LYS A 87 -0.20 5.35 -13.79
C LYS A 87 -0.41 3.83 -13.72
N SER A 88 -1.38 3.31 -14.47
CA SER A 88 -1.68 1.87 -14.52
C SER A 88 -0.49 1.06 -15.05
N VAL A 89 0.20 1.58 -16.07
CA VAL A 89 1.41 0.96 -16.65
C VAL A 89 2.53 0.89 -15.61
N VAL A 90 2.82 2.00 -14.92
CA VAL A 90 3.87 2.02 -13.89
C VAL A 90 3.53 1.06 -12.75
N ASN A 91 2.27 1.01 -12.31
CA ASN A 91 1.85 0.07 -11.25
C ASN A 91 2.01 -1.40 -11.67
N TYR A 92 1.63 -1.73 -12.90
CA TYR A 92 1.79 -3.08 -13.44
C TYR A 92 3.26 -3.48 -13.54
N ILE A 93 4.12 -2.58 -14.06
CA ILE A 93 5.56 -2.81 -14.14
C ILE A 93 6.17 -2.97 -12.75
N SER A 94 5.82 -2.11 -11.78
CA SER A 94 6.28 -2.22 -10.39
C SER A 94 5.92 -3.57 -9.78
N MET A 95 4.70 -4.06 -10.00
CA MET A 95 4.25 -5.35 -9.50
C MET A 95 4.99 -6.52 -10.16
N ILE A 96 5.27 -6.41 -11.46
CA ILE A 96 6.11 -7.37 -12.19
C ILE A 96 7.50 -7.40 -11.55
N THR A 97 8.23 -6.29 -11.61
CA THR A 97 9.64 -6.24 -11.21
C THR A 97 9.82 -6.50 -9.72
N GLY A 98 8.85 -6.10 -8.89
CA GLY A 98 8.87 -6.26 -7.44
C GLY A 98 8.31 -7.57 -6.91
N SER A 99 7.77 -8.45 -7.75
CA SER A 99 7.13 -9.70 -7.30
C SER A 99 8.05 -10.60 -6.47
N ARG A 100 9.36 -10.64 -6.78
CA ARG A 100 10.37 -11.35 -5.98
C ARG A 100 10.56 -10.71 -4.62
N SER A 101 10.81 -9.40 -4.57
CA SER A 101 10.96 -8.65 -3.33
C SER A 101 9.72 -8.70 -2.45
N ILE A 102 8.51 -8.74 -3.04
CA ILE A 102 7.27 -8.98 -2.30
C ILE A 102 7.27 -10.38 -1.69
N LEU A 103 7.67 -11.41 -2.43
CA LEU A 103 7.76 -12.77 -1.89
C LEU A 103 8.78 -12.87 -0.75
N ASP A 104 9.94 -12.25 -0.91
CA ASP A 104 11.00 -12.22 0.10
C ASP A 104 10.50 -11.51 1.36
N PHE A 105 9.84 -10.35 1.20
CA PHE A 105 9.17 -9.65 2.29
C PHE A 105 8.13 -10.52 3.01
N LEU A 106 7.32 -11.30 2.29
CA LEU A 106 6.33 -12.20 2.88
C LEU A 106 6.99 -13.35 3.66
N ARG A 107 8.10 -13.89 3.16
CA ARG A 107 8.87 -14.96 3.82
C ARG A 107 9.58 -14.47 5.06
N GLU A 108 10.29 -13.35 4.97
CA GLU A 108 10.93 -12.70 6.12
C GLU A 108 9.91 -12.30 7.19
N SER A 109 8.73 -11.81 6.77
CA SER A 109 7.63 -11.52 7.68
C SER A 109 7.12 -12.77 8.40
N ALA A 110 7.04 -13.92 7.72
CA ALA A 110 6.60 -15.18 8.33
C ALA A 110 7.62 -15.71 9.36
N LEU A 111 8.92 -15.66 9.02
CA LEU A 111 10.00 -16.02 9.96
C LEU A 111 9.99 -15.08 11.18
N PHE A 112 9.72 -13.80 10.97
CA PHE A 112 9.59 -12.84 12.06
C PHE A 112 8.35 -13.12 12.94
N GLU A 113 7.19 -13.42 12.34
CA GLU A 113 5.97 -13.82 13.07
C GLU A 113 6.24 -15.05 13.96
N GLU A 114 6.99 -16.04 13.47
CA GLU A 114 7.40 -17.24 14.23
C GLU A 114 8.36 -16.90 15.38
N ALA A 115 9.38 -16.07 15.13
CA ALA A 115 10.40 -15.71 16.11
C ALA A 115 9.88 -14.91 17.32
N ILE A 116 8.73 -14.24 17.18
CA ILE A 116 8.10 -13.46 18.26
C ILE A 116 6.86 -14.13 18.86
N ASP A 117 6.58 -15.38 18.47
CA ASP A 117 5.33 -16.11 18.80
C ASP A 117 4.09 -15.23 18.57
N PHE A 118 4.03 -14.60 17.39
CA PHE A 118 2.97 -13.65 17.08
C PHE A 118 1.61 -14.37 17.13
N PRO A 119 0.63 -13.88 17.91
CA PRO A 119 -0.60 -14.62 18.17
C PRO A 119 -1.37 -14.86 16.86
N SER A 120 -1.28 -16.09 16.37
CA SER A 120 -1.89 -16.55 15.12
C SER A 120 -3.30 -17.09 15.37
N CYS A 121 -4.15 -16.32 16.05
CA CYS A 121 -5.51 -16.76 16.34
C CYS A 121 -6.33 -16.85 15.04
N LYS A 122 -6.67 -18.09 14.64
CA LYS A 122 -7.48 -18.38 13.44
C LYS A 122 -8.92 -17.84 13.53
N CYS A 123 -9.41 -17.51 14.72
CA CYS A 123 -10.80 -17.08 14.97
C CYS A 123 -10.95 -15.56 14.91
N CYS A 124 -9.86 -14.82 15.12
CA CYS A 124 -9.87 -13.37 15.25
C CYS A 124 -9.40 -12.76 13.93
N ILE A 125 -10.24 -12.77 12.89
CA ILE A 125 -10.07 -11.76 11.83
C ILE A 125 -10.37 -10.43 12.52
N PRO A 126 -9.39 -9.52 12.67
CA PRO A 126 -9.67 -8.27 13.35
C PRO A 126 -10.75 -7.54 12.56
N LYS A 127 -11.84 -7.12 13.23
CA LYS A 127 -13.00 -6.44 12.61
C LYS A 127 -12.58 -5.30 11.66
N GLU A 128 -11.41 -4.73 11.90
CA GLU A 128 -10.76 -3.71 11.09
C GLU A 128 -10.41 -4.14 9.66
N TYR A 129 -10.00 -5.40 9.43
CA TYR A 129 -9.73 -5.91 8.09
C TYR A 129 -11.02 -6.06 7.29
N PHE A 130 -12.06 -6.62 7.91
CA PHE A 130 -13.38 -6.72 7.28
C PHE A 130 -13.94 -5.34 6.93
N ARG A 131 -13.85 -4.37 7.85
CA ARG A 131 -14.27 -2.99 7.58
C ARG A 131 -13.47 -2.34 6.44
N ALA A 132 -12.17 -2.62 6.34
CA ALA A 132 -11.34 -2.12 5.25
C ALA A 132 -11.73 -2.74 3.90
N ASP A 133 -12.05 -4.03 3.86
CA ASP A 133 -12.52 -4.70 2.65
C ASP A 133 -13.90 -4.18 2.21
N VAL A 134 -14.84 -3.99 3.15
CA VAL A 134 -16.16 -3.40 2.85
C VAL A 134 -16.04 -2.00 2.26
N LYS A 135 -15.23 -1.13 2.86
CA LYS A 135 -14.98 0.23 2.33
C LYS A 135 -14.45 0.18 0.91
N ARG A 136 -13.54 -0.74 0.64
CA ARG A 136 -12.92 -0.89 -0.68
C ARG A 136 -13.87 -1.48 -1.72
N ILE A 137 -14.71 -2.44 -1.34
CA ILE A 137 -15.77 -2.96 -2.21
C ILE A 137 -16.73 -1.83 -2.56
N LEU A 138 -17.13 -1.01 -1.59
CA LEU A 138 -17.98 0.15 -1.84
C LEU A 138 -17.30 1.13 -2.81
N LEU A 139 -16.03 1.43 -2.58
CA LEU A 139 -15.24 2.31 -3.45
C LEU A 139 -15.14 1.76 -4.88
N PHE A 140 -14.89 0.46 -5.03
CA PHE A 140 -14.92 -0.24 -6.31
C PHE A 140 -16.27 -0.11 -7.00
N VAL A 141 -17.37 -0.37 -6.28
CA VAL A 141 -18.73 -0.29 -6.85
C VAL A 141 -19.03 1.12 -7.33
N VAL A 142 -18.75 2.14 -6.51
CA VAL A 142 -18.97 3.55 -6.87
C VAL A 142 -18.12 3.93 -8.09
N PHE A 143 -16.83 3.60 -8.06
CA PHE A 143 -15.92 3.86 -9.17
C PHE A 143 -16.39 3.17 -10.46
N PHE A 144 -16.75 1.89 -10.37
CA PHE A 144 -17.18 1.08 -11.51
C PHE A 144 -18.48 1.59 -12.11
N LEU A 145 -19.45 2.01 -11.28
CA LEU A 145 -20.69 2.62 -11.75
C LEU A 145 -20.41 3.92 -12.49
N VAL A 146 -19.56 4.79 -11.93
CA VAL A 146 -19.16 6.04 -12.57
C VAL A 146 -18.46 5.76 -13.90
N TYR A 147 -17.53 4.81 -13.94
CA TYR A 147 -16.84 4.40 -15.16
C TYR A 147 -17.82 3.85 -16.22
N CYS A 148 -18.78 3.01 -15.83
CA CYS A 148 -19.79 2.48 -16.74
C CYS A 148 -20.68 3.58 -17.32
N VAL A 149 -21.06 4.56 -16.50
CA VAL A 149 -21.85 5.72 -16.96
C VAL A 149 -21.03 6.61 -17.89
N GLY A 150 -19.78 6.90 -17.51
CA GLY A 150 -18.85 7.66 -18.34
C GLY A 150 -18.66 7.00 -19.69
N THR A 151 -18.20 5.74 -19.71
CA THR A 151 -18.00 5.00 -20.96
C THR A 151 -19.27 4.88 -21.80
N HIS A 152 -20.46 4.72 -21.20
CA HIS A 152 -21.71 4.73 -21.94
C HIS A 152 -21.92 6.04 -22.70
N PHE A 153 -21.72 7.17 -22.03
CA PHE A 153 -21.84 8.48 -22.66
C PHE A 153 -20.76 8.70 -23.73
N GLN A 154 -19.51 8.36 -23.43
CA GLN A 154 -18.40 8.45 -24.39
C GLN A 154 -18.67 7.63 -25.65
N LEU A 155 -19.20 6.41 -25.51
CA LEU A 155 -19.55 5.55 -26.65
C LEU A 155 -20.71 6.13 -27.47
N ASN A 156 -21.73 6.71 -26.84
CA ASN A 156 -22.82 7.39 -27.57
C ASN A 156 -22.28 8.58 -28.37
N ASP A 157 -21.31 9.30 -27.82
CA ASP A 157 -20.65 10.44 -28.43
C ASP A 157 -19.75 10.09 -29.63
N VAL A 158 -19.27 8.84 -29.69
CA VAL A 158 -18.37 8.32 -30.73
C VAL A 158 -19.13 7.59 -31.83
N PHE A 159 -20.11 6.77 -31.48
CA PHE A 159 -20.85 5.94 -32.43
C PHE A 159 -22.16 6.57 -32.93
N GLY A 160 -22.56 7.71 -32.35
CA GLY A 160 -23.83 8.37 -32.66
C GLY A 160 -25.04 7.61 -32.08
N SER A 161 -26.17 8.30 -31.96
CA SER A 161 -27.41 7.78 -31.37
C SER A 161 -28.15 6.77 -32.27
N GLU A 162 -27.71 6.55 -33.51
CA GLU A 162 -28.57 5.95 -34.54
C GLU A 162 -28.69 4.42 -34.48
N LYS A 163 -27.81 3.68 -33.80
CA LYS A 163 -27.95 2.21 -33.63
C LYS A 163 -27.45 1.70 -32.27
N PRO A 164 -28.21 1.92 -31.18
CA PRO A 164 -27.84 1.50 -29.81
C PRO A 164 -27.71 -0.03 -29.61
N TRP A 165 -28.01 -0.83 -30.64
CA TRP A 165 -27.98 -2.30 -30.61
C TRP A 165 -27.14 -2.92 -31.73
N SER A 166 -26.27 -2.15 -32.38
CA SER A 166 -25.29 -2.76 -33.29
C SER A 166 -24.39 -3.72 -32.51
N ALA A 167 -24.05 -4.86 -33.09
CA ALA A 167 -23.16 -5.84 -32.45
C ALA A 167 -21.82 -5.21 -32.01
N GLN A 168 -21.33 -4.24 -32.78
CA GLN A 168 -20.13 -3.47 -32.48
C GLN A 168 -20.28 -2.62 -31.21
N TYR A 169 -21.40 -1.90 -31.05
CA TYR A 169 -21.67 -1.10 -29.85
C TYR A 169 -21.74 -1.97 -28.60
N VAL A 170 -22.46 -3.10 -28.67
CA VAL A 170 -22.57 -4.04 -27.55
C VAL A 170 -21.21 -4.62 -27.19
N MET A 171 -20.41 -5.02 -28.18
CA MET A 171 -19.05 -5.52 -27.97
C MET A 171 -18.16 -4.47 -27.29
N TYR A 172 -18.15 -3.22 -27.78
CA TYR A 172 -17.38 -2.13 -27.18
C TYR A 172 -17.79 -1.88 -25.73
N ARG A 173 -19.10 -1.94 -25.42
CA ARG A 173 -19.60 -1.75 -24.05
C ARG A 173 -19.15 -2.87 -23.11
N VAL A 174 -19.22 -4.12 -23.54
CA VAL A 174 -18.73 -5.26 -22.75
C VAL A 174 -17.22 -5.17 -22.54
N CYS A 175 -16.47 -4.85 -23.60
CA CYS A 175 -15.04 -4.61 -23.52
C CYS A 175 -14.71 -3.46 -22.55
N GLY A 176 -15.46 -2.36 -22.61
CA GLY A 176 -15.32 -1.24 -21.68
C GLY A 176 -15.54 -1.65 -20.23
N MET A 177 -16.58 -2.43 -19.93
CA MET A 177 -16.80 -2.94 -18.57
C MET A 177 -15.61 -3.79 -18.07
N LEU A 178 -15.09 -4.68 -18.92
CA LEU A 178 -13.91 -5.47 -18.58
C LEU A 178 -12.67 -4.59 -18.36
N THR A 179 -12.44 -3.61 -19.24
CA THR A 179 -11.37 -2.62 -19.10
C THR A 179 -11.52 -1.85 -17.79
N GLY A 180 -12.73 -1.45 -17.39
CA GLY A 180 -12.98 -0.74 -16.12
C GLY A 180 -12.60 -1.57 -14.90
N ILE A 181 -12.84 -2.89 -14.91
CA ILE A 181 -12.40 -3.80 -13.84
C ILE A 181 -10.86 -3.88 -13.80
N LEU A 182 -10.23 -4.07 -14.97
CA LEU A 182 -8.77 -4.12 -15.08
C LEU A 182 -8.13 -2.80 -14.63
N PHE A 183 -8.72 -1.68 -15.05
CA PHE A 183 -8.30 -0.34 -14.69
C PHE A 183 -8.29 -0.15 -13.18
N PHE A 184 -9.41 -0.39 -12.50
CA PHE A 184 -9.47 -0.28 -11.04
C PHE A 184 -8.44 -1.17 -10.35
N THR A 185 -8.23 -2.38 -10.88
CA THR A 185 -7.27 -3.30 -10.31
C THR A 185 -5.85 -2.76 -10.44
N TYR A 186 -5.42 -2.39 -11.65
CA TYR A 186 -4.08 -1.88 -11.91
C TYR A 186 -3.82 -0.54 -11.22
N ASP A 187 -4.82 0.34 -11.16
CA ASP A 187 -4.74 1.63 -10.49
C ASP A 187 -4.55 1.49 -8.98
N SER A 188 -5.28 0.57 -8.34
CA SER A 188 -5.26 0.39 -6.88
C SER A 188 -4.14 -0.53 -6.36
N LEU A 189 -3.38 -1.21 -7.23
CA LEU A 189 -2.39 -2.22 -6.86
C LEU A 189 -1.43 -1.79 -5.73
N HIS A 190 -0.83 -0.61 -5.86
CA HIS A 190 0.19 -0.13 -4.95
C HIS A 190 -0.40 0.31 -3.60
N PHE A 191 -1.50 1.07 -3.61
CA PHE A 191 -2.22 1.48 -2.39
C PHE A 191 -2.54 0.27 -1.53
N VAL A 192 -2.95 -0.80 -2.17
CA VAL A 192 -3.49 -1.99 -1.54
C VAL A 192 -2.40 -2.84 -0.95
N SER A 193 -1.37 -3.11 -1.76
CA SER A 193 -0.21 -3.87 -1.32
C SER A 193 0.47 -3.16 -0.16
N VAL A 194 0.73 -1.86 -0.30
CA VAL A 194 1.42 -1.07 0.73
C VAL A 194 0.56 -0.96 1.99
N LYS A 195 -0.73 -0.63 1.88
CA LYS A 195 -1.62 -0.49 3.05
C LYS A 195 -1.70 -1.77 3.88
N VAL A 196 -1.89 -2.93 3.24
CA VAL A 196 -1.96 -4.21 3.97
C VAL A 196 -0.62 -4.49 4.66
N CYS A 197 0.48 -4.32 3.94
CA CYS A 197 1.82 -4.57 4.50
C CYS A 197 2.17 -3.59 5.62
N SER A 198 1.93 -2.29 5.45
CA SER A 198 2.19 -1.25 6.45
C SER A 198 1.34 -1.42 7.71
N LYS A 199 0.08 -1.86 7.59
CA LYS A 199 -0.74 -2.18 8.77
C LYS A 199 -0.13 -3.31 9.58
N VAL A 200 0.32 -4.38 8.92
CA VAL A 200 0.97 -5.51 9.59
C VAL A 200 2.27 -5.08 10.26
N LEU A 201 3.12 -4.31 9.57
CA LEU A 201 4.33 -3.74 10.16
C LEU A 201 4.01 -2.85 11.37
N GLY A 202 2.93 -2.07 11.31
CA GLY A 202 2.44 -1.27 12.43
C GLY A 202 2.08 -2.12 13.66
N GLU A 203 1.43 -3.26 13.46
CA GLU A 203 1.13 -4.21 14.55
C GLU A 203 2.38 -4.89 15.10
N TYR A 204 3.39 -5.18 14.27
CA TYR A 204 4.67 -5.66 14.75
C TYR A 204 5.33 -4.65 15.69
N ILE A 205 5.37 -3.37 15.30
CA ILE A 205 5.94 -2.30 16.13
C ILE A 205 5.16 -2.17 17.44
N LYS A 206 3.82 -2.16 17.40
CA LYS A 206 2.99 -2.12 18.62
C LYS A 206 3.25 -3.30 19.56
N THR A 207 3.49 -4.49 19.00
CA THR A 207 3.81 -5.68 19.79
C THR A 207 5.16 -5.52 20.48
N GLN A 208 6.18 -5.04 19.77
CA GLN A 208 7.49 -4.76 20.37
C GLN A 208 7.42 -3.65 21.43
N LEU A 209 6.60 -2.62 21.21
CA LEU A 209 6.35 -1.56 22.20
C LEU A 209 5.76 -2.09 23.50
N LYS A 210 4.78 -3.02 23.43
CA LYS A 210 4.20 -3.66 24.62
C LYS A 210 5.22 -4.50 25.39
N VAL A 211 6.14 -5.17 24.69
CA VAL A 211 7.24 -5.90 25.34
C VAL A 211 8.09 -4.92 26.14
N ILE A 212 8.49 -3.79 25.54
CA ILE A 212 9.25 -2.74 26.24
C ILE A 212 8.50 -2.21 27.46
N GLU A 213 7.20 -1.88 27.31
CA GLU A 213 6.38 -1.37 28.41
C GLU A 213 6.25 -2.38 29.56
N THR A 214 6.19 -3.68 29.24
CA THR A 214 6.17 -4.76 30.23
C THR A 214 7.51 -4.87 30.96
N CYS A 215 8.64 -4.75 30.24
CA CYS A 215 9.97 -4.74 30.83
C CYS A 215 10.16 -3.56 31.81
N VAL A 216 9.65 -2.37 31.47
CA VAL A 216 9.75 -1.17 32.32
C VAL A 216 8.85 -1.30 33.56
N SER A 217 7.63 -1.79 33.40
CA SER A 217 6.65 -1.88 34.51
C SER A 217 6.96 -2.96 35.55
N HIS A 218 7.68 -4.02 35.19
CA HIS A 218 8.05 -5.11 36.12
C HIS A 218 9.38 -4.90 36.85
N SER A 219 9.98 -3.72 36.77
CA SER A 219 11.32 -3.45 37.30
C SER A 219 11.41 -2.72 38.66
N PRO A 220 10.76 -3.16 39.75
CA PRO A 220 11.18 -2.78 41.11
C PRO A 220 12.12 -3.81 41.78
N GLY A 221 12.45 -4.94 41.13
CA GLY A 221 13.32 -5.97 41.73
C GLY A 221 13.88 -7.05 40.79
N GLY A 222 13.73 -6.90 39.47
CA GLY A 222 14.31 -7.81 38.48
C GLY A 222 15.77 -7.49 38.17
N SER A 223 16.55 -8.48 37.70
CA SER A 223 17.93 -8.27 37.25
C SER A 223 17.97 -7.28 36.08
N LEU A 224 18.62 -6.12 36.29
CA LEU A 224 18.89 -5.09 35.28
C LEU A 224 19.50 -5.68 33.99
N GLU A 225 20.30 -6.74 34.13
CA GLU A 225 20.93 -7.44 33.02
C GLU A 225 19.91 -8.13 32.11
N GLN A 226 18.81 -8.65 32.67
CA GLN A 226 17.73 -9.27 31.89
C GLN A 226 16.93 -8.22 31.12
N ALA A 227 16.63 -7.08 31.76
CA ALA A 227 15.96 -5.97 31.09
C ALA A 227 16.80 -5.41 29.92
N ALA A 228 18.12 -5.29 30.10
CA ALA A 228 19.03 -4.87 29.02
C ALA A 228 19.05 -5.87 27.85
N LYS A 229 19.08 -7.18 28.14
CA LYS A 229 19.00 -8.24 27.11
C LYS A 229 17.68 -8.19 26.34
N ASP A 230 16.57 -8.00 27.02
CA ASP A 230 15.24 -7.93 26.39
C ASP A 230 15.10 -6.68 25.50
N VAL A 231 15.64 -5.55 25.96
CA VAL A 231 15.67 -4.29 25.21
C VAL A 231 16.52 -4.39 23.94
N GLU A 232 17.71 -5.01 24.01
CA GLU A 232 18.55 -5.24 22.82
C GLU A 232 17.89 -6.22 21.84
N ALA A 233 17.20 -7.26 22.35
CA ALA A 233 16.42 -8.16 21.51
C ALA A 233 15.30 -7.42 20.75
N VAL A 234 14.59 -6.50 21.42
CA VAL A 234 13.58 -5.66 20.77
C VAL A 234 14.21 -4.74 19.71
N ARG A 235 15.37 -4.15 19.98
CA ARG A 235 16.10 -3.33 19.00
C ARG A 235 16.43 -4.13 17.74
N MET A 236 16.95 -5.34 17.88
CA MET A 236 17.25 -6.21 16.74
C MET A 236 15.98 -6.54 15.93
N ARG A 237 14.85 -6.79 16.61
CA ARG A 237 13.55 -7.02 15.97
C ARG A 237 13.04 -5.78 15.23
N LEU A 238 13.20 -4.58 15.78
CA LEU A 238 12.86 -3.31 15.10
C LEU A 238 13.74 -3.07 13.87
N CYS A 239 15.01 -3.50 13.89
CA CYS A 239 15.88 -3.46 12.72
C CYS A 239 15.35 -4.32 11.57
N ILE A 240 14.85 -5.52 11.88
CA ILE A 240 14.18 -6.40 10.89
C ILE A 240 12.95 -5.70 10.31
N ILE A 241 12.09 -5.13 11.16
CA ILE A 241 10.89 -4.38 10.71
C ILE A 241 11.28 -3.20 9.80
N ARG A 242 12.38 -2.49 10.10
CA ARG A 242 12.91 -1.42 9.25
C ARG A 242 13.37 -1.94 7.88
N ASN A 243 14.04 -3.09 7.83
CA ASN A 243 14.47 -3.70 6.58
C ASN A 243 13.25 -4.13 5.75
N LEU A 244 12.26 -4.78 6.37
CA LEU A 244 10.98 -5.13 5.74
C LEU A 244 10.27 -3.91 5.14
N LYS A 245 10.20 -2.78 5.88
CA LYS A 245 9.68 -1.52 5.37
C LYS A 245 10.44 -1.03 4.14
N THR A 246 11.78 -1.12 4.17
CA THR A 246 12.64 -0.65 3.09
C THR A 246 12.41 -1.46 1.83
N THR A 247 12.38 -2.80 1.95
CA THR A 247 12.04 -3.72 0.85
C THR A 247 10.68 -3.39 0.22
N LEU A 248 9.66 -3.14 1.05
CA LEU A 248 8.34 -2.76 0.55
C LEU A 248 8.36 -1.41 -0.18
N ASN A 249 9.07 -0.43 0.37
CA ASN A 249 9.19 0.89 -0.23
C ASN A 249 9.94 0.83 -1.56
N ASP A 250 11.02 0.04 -1.67
CA ASP A 250 11.80 -0.07 -2.91
C ASP A 250 10.97 -0.62 -4.07
N VAL A 251 10.02 -1.51 -3.80
CA VAL A 251 9.08 -2.03 -4.81
C VAL A 251 8.10 -0.95 -5.29
N TRP A 252 7.51 -0.20 -4.36
CA TRP A 252 6.36 0.66 -4.65
C TRP A 252 6.68 2.14 -4.77
N ASN A 253 7.87 2.61 -4.38
CA ASN A 253 8.23 4.03 -4.33
C ASN A 253 7.99 4.73 -5.68
N ARG A 254 8.46 4.13 -6.78
CA ARG A 254 8.24 4.69 -8.12
C ARG A 254 6.76 4.83 -8.46
N SER A 255 5.99 3.78 -8.17
CA SER A 255 4.54 3.75 -8.40
C SER A 255 3.78 4.77 -7.55
N ILE A 256 4.17 4.96 -6.28
CA ILE A 256 3.58 5.98 -5.40
C ILE A 256 3.91 7.39 -5.91
N VAL A 257 5.18 7.67 -6.22
CA VAL A 257 5.62 8.98 -6.73
C VAL A 257 4.90 9.34 -8.03
N THR A 258 4.84 8.41 -8.98
CA THR A 258 4.09 8.60 -10.23
C THR A 258 2.61 8.83 -9.94
N SER A 259 1.99 8.03 -9.06
CA SER A 259 0.58 8.18 -8.71
C SER A 259 0.26 9.55 -8.12
N CYS A 260 1.10 10.07 -7.22
CA CYS A 260 0.96 11.41 -6.67
C CYS A 260 1.07 12.50 -7.75
N ALA A 261 2.06 12.41 -8.64
CA ALA A 261 2.21 13.36 -9.74
C ALA A 261 1.00 13.34 -10.68
N CYS A 262 0.53 12.15 -11.06
CA CYS A 262 -0.67 11.94 -11.86
C CYS A 262 -1.91 12.55 -11.17
N GLN A 263 -2.07 12.34 -9.87
CA GLN A 263 -3.20 12.85 -9.10
C GLN A 263 -3.22 14.39 -9.06
N ILE A 264 -2.06 15.03 -8.85
CA ILE A 264 -1.95 16.49 -8.87
C ILE A 264 -2.40 17.03 -10.24
N LEU A 265 -1.92 16.43 -11.34
CA LEU A 265 -2.30 16.83 -12.68
C LEU A 265 -3.81 16.69 -12.92
N VAL A 266 -4.41 15.55 -12.56
CA VAL A 266 -5.85 15.34 -12.75
C VAL A 266 -6.69 16.26 -11.87
N LEU A 267 -6.24 16.56 -10.65
CA LEU A 267 -6.89 17.55 -9.78
C LEU A 267 -6.85 18.95 -10.39
N CYS A 268 -5.70 19.37 -10.94
CA CYS A 268 -5.58 20.65 -11.65
C CYS A 268 -6.54 20.73 -12.85
N ILE A 269 -6.63 19.65 -13.63
CA ILE A 269 -7.59 19.55 -14.75
C ILE A 269 -9.02 19.70 -14.24
N ALA A 270 -9.40 18.94 -13.21
CA ALA A 270 -10.75 18.99 -12.64
C ALA A 270 -11.11 20.40 -12.13
N ILE A 271 -10.20 21.06 -11.40
CA ILE A 271 -10.40 22.43 -10.90
C ILE A 271 -10.54 23.41 -12.07
N PHE A 272 -9.65 23.33 -13.07
CA PHE A 272 -9.70 24.18 -14.24
C PHE A 272 -11.04 24.05 -14.98
N THR A 273 -11.50 22.82 -15.17
CA THR A 273 -12.78 22.53 -15.81
C THR A 273 -13.96 23.10 -15.04
N VAL A 274 -13.98 22.97 -13.70
CA VAL A 274 -15.04 23.55 -12.87
C VAL A 274 -15.09 25.07 -13.02
N CYS A 275 -13.93 25.73 -12.99
CA CYS A 275 -13.85 27.19 -13.05
C CYS A 275 -14.21 27.77 -14.42
N THR A 276 -13.84 27.08 -15.51
CA THR A 276 -14.01 27.60 -16.88
C THR A 276 -15.26 27.09 -17.58
N GLY A 277 -15.93 26.05 -17.05
CA GLY A 277 -17.05 25.39 -17.72
C GLY A 277 -16.65 24.73 -19.04
N GLY A 278 -15.34 24.52 -19.28
CA GLY A 278 -14.79 24.18 -20.59
C GLY A 278 -15.02 22.73 -21.07
N LEU A 279 -15.57 21.84 -20.22
CA LEU A 279 -15.87 20.45 -20.60
C LEU A 279 -17.36 20.14 -20.55
N ALA A 280 -17.75 19.12 -21.32
CA ALA A 280 -19.07 18.53 -21.20
C ALA A 280 -19.30 18.05 -19.75
N ARG A 281 -20.54 18.19 -19.29
CA ARG A 281 -20.93 17.89 -17.90
C ARG A 281 -20.55 16.46 -17.47
N GLN A 282 -20.55 15.52 -18.41
CA GLN A 282 -20.22 14.11 -18.17
C GLN A 282 -18.73 13.90 -17.89
N ASP A 283 -17.85 14.50 -18.69
CA ASP A 283 -16.39 14.42 -18.50
C ASP A 283 -15.96 15.10 -17.20
N LEU A 284 -16.64 16.19 -16.82
CA LEU A 284 -16.45 16.85 -15.54
C LEU A 284 -16.76 15.91 -14.36
N TRP A 285 -17.89 15.19 -14.39
CA TRP A 285 -18.26 14.24 -13.34
C TRP A 285 -17.26 13.09 -13.23
N MET A 286 -16.77 12.59 -14.37
CA MET A 286 -15.73 11.55 -14.41
C MET A 286 -14.44 12.03 -13.77
N ALA A 287 -13.95 13.21 -14.15
CA ALA A 287 -12.74 13.80 -13.58
C ALA A 287 -12.88 14.02 -12.07
N LEU A 288 -13.99 14.60 -11.60
CA LEU A 288 -14.25 14.84 -10.18
C LEU A 288 -14.34 13.54 -9.38
N ALA A 289 -15.07 12.54 -9.87
CA ALA A 289 -15.21 11.27 -9.19
C ALA A 289 -13.87 10.53 -9.07
N TYR A 290 -13.06 10.53 -10.15
CA TYR A 290 -11.73 9.94 -10.13
C TYR A 290 -10.76 10.72 -9.22
N SER A 291 -10.80 12.06 -9.24
CA SER A 291 -10.03 12.88 -8.29
C SER A 291 -10.40 12.60 -6.84
N LEU A 292 -11.70 12.50 -6.53
CA LEU A 292 -12.16 12.19 -5.17
C LEU A 292 -11.70 10.79 -4.72
N TYR A 293 -11.84 9.80 -5.61
CA TYR A 293 -11.38 8.42 -5.37
C TYR A 293 -9.88 8.37 -5.08
N THR A 294 -9.06 9.01 -5.91
CA THR A 294 -7.60 8.99 -5.76
C THR A 294 -7.13 9.79 -4.53
N VAL A 295 -7.77 10.92 -4.23
CA VAL A 295 -7.53 11.67 -2.98
C VAL A 295 -7.84 10.81 -1.77
N TYR A 296 -8.96 10.10 -1.78
CA TYR A 296 -9.35 9.22 -0.68
C TYR A 296 -8.29 8.12 -0.40
N GLU A 297 -7.87 7.39 -1.44
CA GLU A 297 -6.85 6.33 -1.31
C GLU A 297 -5.51 6.90 -0.83
N THR A 298 -5.10 8.06 -1.33
CA THR A 298 -3.85 8.73 -0.90
C THR A 298 -3.90 9.17 0.56
N VAL A 299 -5.02 9.76 1.01
CA VAL A 299 -5.21 10.16 2.42
C VAL A 299 -5.23 8.94 3.34
N ASP A 300 -5.91 7.87 2.94
CA ASP A 300 -5.97 6.64 3.74
C ASP A 300 -4.58 5.97 3.85
N LEU A 301 -3.79 5.96 2.77
CA LEU A 301 -2.41 5.50 2.80
C LEU A 301 -1.52 6.39 3.69
N ALA A 302 -1.67 7.72 3.60
CA ALA A 302 -0.94 8.67 4.43
C ALA A 302 -1.23 8.48 5.92
N ASN A 303 -2.49 8.23 6.30
CA ASN A 303 -2.88 7.94 7.68
C ASN A 303 -2.19 6.68 8.23
N VAL A 304 -2.12 5.62 7.42
CA VAL A 304 -1.41 4.38 7.81
C VAL A 304 0.09 4.64 7.96
N SER A 305 0.69 5.39 7.03
CA SER A 305 2.10 5.77 7.08
C SER A 305 2.43 6.61 8.33
N GLN A 306 1.59 7.61 8.64
CA GLN A 306 1.76 8.46 9.81
C GLN A 306 1.60 7.69 11.11
N SER A 307 0.61 6.79 11.20
CA SER A 307 0.46 5.90 12.37
C SER A 307 1.71 5.05 12.60
N MET A 308 2.30 4.50 11.53
CA MET A 308 3.54 3.74 11.63
C MET A 308 4.71 4.62 12.08
N ALA A 309 4.84 5.83 11.54
CA ALA A 309 5.87 6.79 11.95
C ALA A 309 5.75 7.17 13.43
N ASN A 310 4.54 7.46 13.91
CA ASN A 310 4.28 7.80 15.31
C ASN A 310 4.67 6.65 16.25
N ASN A 311 4.36 5.40 15.88
CA ASN A 311 4.73 4.23 16.70
C ASN A 311 6.25 4.02 16.74
N ILE A 312 6.97 4.24 15.64
CA ILE A 312 8.44 4.15 15.61
C ILE A 312 9.05 5.23 16.48
N THR A 313 8.61 6.49 16.34
CA THR A 313 9.12 7.60 17.14
C THR A 313 8.86 7.37 18.64
N GLY A 314 7.67 6.89 19.00
CA GLY A 314 7.36 6.49 20.37
C GLY A 314 8.33 5.42 20.89
N SER A 315 8.61 4.39 20.08
CA SER A 315 9.56 3.32 20.46
C SER A 315 10.98 3.82 20.67
N VAL A 316 11.45 4.75 19.84
CA VAL A 316 12.79 5.34 19.98
C VAL A 316 12.87 6.18 21.25
N ILE A 317 11.84 6.98 21.55
CA ILE A 317 11.80 7.79 22.77
C ILE A 317 11.80 6.89 24.01
N THR A 318 10.94 5.87 24.07
CA THR A 318 10.88 4.94 25.20
C THR A 318 12.23 4.23 25.38
N TYR A 319 12.86 3.80 24.29
CA TYR A 319 14.20 3.20 24.32
C TYR A 319 15.26 4.17 24.87
N SER A 320 15.28 5.41 24.41
CA SER A 320 16.21 6.43 24.91
C SER A 320 16.02 6.71 26.40
N VAL A 321 14.79 6.73 26.89
CA VAL A 321 14.50 6.89 28.33
C VAL A 321 15.05 5.72 29.14
N ILE A 322 14.86 4.49 28.68
CA ILE A 322 15.36 3.29 29.36
C ILE A 322 16.89 3.28 29.39
N LEU A 323 17.56 3.64 28.29
CA LEU A 323 19.02 3.75 28.27
C LEU A 323 19.55 4.80 29.25
N VAL A 324 18.88 5.94 29.38
CA VAL A 324 19.27 6.99 30.35
C VAL A 324 19.02 6.52 31.78
N GLN A 325 17.89 5.88 32.05
CA GLN A 325 17.57 5.35 33.39
C GLN A 325 18.56 4.26 33.81
N THR A 326 18.86 3.31 32.93
CA THR A 326 19.84 2.24 33.18
C THR A 326 21.27 2.76 33.34
N SER A 327 21.66 3.84 32.64
CA SER A 327 22.99 4.45 32.84
C SER A 327 23.11 5.14 34.20
N GLN A 328 22.06 5.87 34.64
CA GLN A 328 22.04 6.55 35.93
C GLN A 328 22.07 5.58 37.12
N GLU A 329 21.42 4.42 36.98
CA GLU A 329 21.39 3.36 38.00
C GLU A 329 22.75 2.62 38.11
N PHE A 330 23.49 2.51 37.00
CA PHE A 330 24.85 1.97 36.98
C PHE A 330 25.87 2.91 37.68
N ASP A 331 25.73 4.22 37.49
CA ASP A 331 26.60 5.24 38.12
C ASP A 331 26.35 5.38 39.63
N THR A 332 25.14 5.05 40.09
CA THR A 332 24.81 5.09 41.53
C THR A 332 25.30 3.85 42.26
N ASN A 333 25.21 2.66 41.67
CA ASN A 333 25.71 1.43 42.31
C ASN A 333 27.25 1.33 42.34
N THR A 334 27.94 1.82 41.31
CA THR A 334 29.42 1.85 41.29
C THR A 334 30.03 2.80 42.33
N ASN A 335 29.31 3.86 42.73
CA ASN A 335 29.75 4.77 43.79
C ASN A 335 29.53 4.23 45.22
N VAL A 336 28.58 3.31 45.42
CA VAL A 336 28.31 2.72 46.74
C VAL A 336 29.34 1.65 47.10
N ASP A 337 29.81 0.85 46.14
CA ASP A 337 30.84 -0.16 46.38
C ASP A 337 32.26 0.43 46.55
N GLY A 338 32.51 1.65 46.06
CA GLY A 338 33.77 2.38 46.26
C GLY A 338 33.93 2.99 47.66
N ALA A 339 32.85 3.16 48.43
CA ALA A 339 32.86 3.88 49.70
C ALA A 339 33.08 2.99 50.94
N ASN A 340 33.08 1.66 50.80
CA ASN A 340 33.15 0.72 51.94
C ASN A 340 34.53 0.04 52.11
N GLY A 341 35.55 0.49 51.39
CA GLY A 341 36.86 -0.17 51.33
C GLY A 341 38.04 0.63 51.84
N THR A 342 38.02 1.17 53.07
CA THR A 342 39.23 1.29 53.95
C THR A 342 38.89 2.02 55.26
N ARG A 343 38.78 1.27 56.36
CA ARG A 343 38.94 1.82 57.73
C ARG A 343 40.25 1.26 58.29
N PRO A 344 41.33 2.05 58.44
CA PRO A 344 42.55 1.56 59.06
C PRO A 344 42.28 1.30 60.55
N GLY A 345 42.66 0.10 61.00
CA GLY A 345 42.55 -0.31 62.40
C GLY A 345 43.38 0.59 63.30
N SER A 346 42.73 1.14 64.32
CA SER A 346 43.38 1.71 65.49
C SER A 346 43.96 0.58 66.36
N VAL A 347 45.28 0.59 66.53
CA VAL A 347 46.04 -0.28 67.44
C VAL A 347 45.88 0.22 68.89
N PRO A 348 45.71 -0.65 69.91
CA PRO A 348 45.73 -0.25 71.31
C PRO A 348 47.17 -0.11 71.83
N GLY A 349 47.36 0.86 72.73
CA GLY A 349 48.66 1.43 73.06
C GLY A 349 49.65 0.61 73.87
N SER A 350 50.82 1.24 74.02
CA SER A 350 51.73 1.19 75.18
C SER A 350 52.61 2.44 75.15
#